data_AF-A0A257A751-F1
#
_entry.id   AF-A0A257A751-F1
#
_cell.length_a   1.000
_cell.length_b   1.000
_cell.length_c   1.000
_cell.angle_alpha   90.00
_cell.angle_beta   90.00
_cell.angle_gamma   90.00
#
_symmetry.space_group_name_H-M   'P 1'
#
loop_
_entity.id
_entity.type
_entity.pdbx_description
1 polymer ?
#
loop_
_entity_poly.entity_id
_entity_poly.type
_entity_poly.pdbx_seq_one_letter_code
_entity_poly.pdbx_strand_id
1 'polypeptide(L)'
;GSVKDVEKALAYEVLRQKEAFLKGVSVRSETRHWDDVRKVTVPLRVKEEEQDYRYFPEADIPPIIITDDYIEKIAKRMPELPDERIKRFQKEYGLPQYDASVLVSNKKLADFFEEAVKLYGGNPKKVANVIINDFLRWRNHKH
;
A
#
# COMPACT_ATOMS: atom_id res chain seq x y z
N GLY A 1 9.88 10.48 5.93
CA GLY A 1 9.34 9.11 5.97
C GLY A 1 8.15 9.00 5.05
N SER A 2 8.37 9.17 3.75
CA SER A 2 7.39 9.04 2.68
C SER A 2 7.69 7.80 1.83
N VAL A 3 6.72 7.28 1.09
CA VAL A 3 6.95 6.23 0.09
C VAL A 3 8.02 6.64 -0.92
N LYS A 4 8.04 7.94 -1.29
CA LYS A 4 9.09 8.52 -2.14
C LYS A 4 10.47 8.48 -1.48
N ASP A 5 10.55 8.60 -0.16
CA ASP A 5 11.83 8.54 0.56
C ASP A 5 12.33 7.10 0.61
N VAL A 6 11.42 6.12 0.76
CA VAL A 6 11.75 4.68 0.70
C VAL A 6 12.30 4.31 -0.67
N GLU A 7 11.64 4.77 -1.74
CA GLU A 7 12.11 4.56 -3.11
C GLU A 7 13.52 5.12 -3.32
N LYS A 8 13.77 6.37 -2.90
CA LYS A 8 15.09 7.02 -2.99
C LYS A 8 16.14 6.31 -2.16
N ALA A 9 15.80 5.92 -0.93
CA ALA A 9 16.70 5.19 -0.04
C ALA A 9 17.11 3.85 -0.64
N LEU A 10 16.15 3.12 -1.22
CA LEU A 10 16.41 1.84 -1.89
C LEU A 10 17.29 2.03 -3.13
N ALA A 11 16.97 3.00 -3.98
CA ALA A 11 17.76 3.29 -5.17
C ALA A 11 19.22 3.66 -4.83
N TYR A 12 19.43 4.47 -3.80
CA TYR A 12 20.77 4.80 -3.30
C TYR A 12 21.51 3.56 -2.77
N GLU A 13 20.84 2.75 -1.95
CA GLU A 13 21.47 1.59 -1.31
C GLU A 13 21.86 0.52 -2.34
N VAL A 14 21.05 0.30 -3.38
CA VAL A 14 21.37 -0.58 -4.50
C VAL A 14 22.66 -0.14 -5.20
N LEU A 15 22.81 1.16 -5.47
CA LEU A 15 24.03 1.71 -6.07
C LEU A 15 25.25 1.56 -5.14
N ARG A 16 25.10 1.90 -3.86
CA ARG A 16 26.16 1.79 -2.85
C ARG A 16 26.67 0.36 -2.68
N GLN A 17 25.77 -0.63 -2.62
CA GLN A 17 26.16 -2.04 -2.52
C GLN A 17 26.81 -2.55 -3.81
N LYS A 18 26.31 -2.14 -4.98
CA LYS A 18 26.93 -2.46 -6.28
C LYS A 18 28.35 -1.91 -6.37
N GLU A 19 28.58 -0.66 -5.97
CA GLU A 19 29.93 -0.07 -5.96
C GLU A 19 30.87 -0.78 -4.99
N ALA A 20 30.40 -1.13 -3.79
CA ALA A 20 31.18 -1.89 -2.82
C ALA A 20 31.62 -3.24 -3.40
N PHE A 21 30.68 -3.96 -4.03
CA PHE A 21 30.95 -5.22 -4.71
C PHE A 21 32.00 -5.08 -5.81
N LEU A 22 31.86 -4.07 -6.69
CA LEU A 22 32.82 -3.81 -7.77
C LEU A 22 34.23 -3.45 -7.28
N LYS A 23 34.34 -2.80 -6.11
CA LYS A 23 35.60 -2.43 -5.48
C LYS A 23 36.21 -3.57 -4.64
N GLY A 24 35.59 -4.76 -4.62
CA GLY A 24 36.02 -5.89 -3.80
C GLY A 24 35.80 -5.67 -2.28
N VAL A 25 34.96 -4.71 -1.91
CA VAL A 25 34.64 -4.41 -0.50
C VAL A 25 33.45 -5.25 -0.06
N SER A 26 33.60 -6.05 1.00
CA SER A 26 32.51 -6.85 1.55
C SER A 26 31.40 -5.98 2.15
N VAL A 27 30.16 -6.17 1.71
CA VAL A 27 28.98 -5.57 2.34
C VAL A 27 28.63 -6.40 3.59
N ARG A 28 28.69 -5.78 4.77
CA ARG A 28 28.32 -6.42 6.04
C ARG A 28 26.83 -6.21 6.33
N SER A 29 26.24 -7.11 7.09
CA SER A 29 24.89 -6.91 7.64
C SER A 29 24.93 -5.76 8.63
N GLU A 30 24.21 -4.68 8.34
CA GLU A 30 24.16 -3.47 9.15
C GLU A 30 22.78 -2.82 9.04
N THR A 31 22.37 -2.12 10.09
CA THR A 31 21.18 -1.27 10.01
C THR A 31 21.62 0.11 9.52
N ARG A 32 20.94 0.68 8.52
CA ARG A 32 21.23 2.02 7.98
C ARG A 32 19.98 2.90 8.04
N HIS A 33 20.18 4.21 8.11
CA HIS A 33 19.12 5.22 8.11
C HIS A 33 19.21 6.08 6.85
N TRP A 34 18.07 6.53 6.33
CA TRP A 34 18.00 7.45 5.20
C TRP A 34 18.09 8.91 5.68
N ASP A 35 19.16 9.61 5.32
CA ASP A 35 19.28 11.06 5.52
C ASP A 35 18.67 11.79 4.32
N ASP A 36 17.47 12.35 4.50
CA ASP A 36 16.76 13.02 3.42
C ASP A 36 17.38 14.38 3.03
N VAL A 37 18.17 15.01 3.90
CA VAL A 37 18.86 16.27 3.56
C VAL A 37 20.04 15.99 2.64
N ARG A 38 20.84 14.98 3.00
CA ARG A 38 22.05 14.61 2.25
C ARG A 38 21.77 13.63 1.11
N LYS A 39 20.57 13.04 1.06
CA LYS A 39 20.14 12.00 0.10
C LYS A 39 21.08 10.78 0.11
N VAL A 40 21.48 10.33 1.30
CA VAL A 40 22.37 9.18 1.49
C VAL A 40 21.86 8.24 2.58
N THR A 41 22.23 6.96 2.52
CA THR A 41 22.09 6.06 3.67
C THR A 41 23.30 6.20 4.58
N VAL A 42 23.07 6.37 5.87
CA VAL A 42 24.12 6.42 6.91
C VAL A 42 24.04 5.17 7.79
N PRO A 43 25.16 4.55 8.17
CA PRO A 43 25.13 3.42 9.08
C PRO A 43 24.60 3.87 10.44
N LEU A 44 23.69 3.08 11.01
CA LEU A 44 23.31 3.18 12.42
C LEU A 44 24.29 2.36 13.25
N ARG A 45 24.13 2.42 14.58
CA ARG A 45 24.92 1.66 15.57
C ARG A 45 25.22 0.23 15.06
N VAL A 46 26.49 -0.16 15.11
CA VAL A 46 26.93 -1.52 14.84
C VAL A 46 26.30 -2.42 15.92
N LYS A 47 25.43 -3.35 15.52
CA LYS A 47 24.94 -4.40 16.40
C LYS A 47 26.12 -5.33 16.64
N GLU A 48 26.80 -5.19 17.79
CA GLU A 48 27.88 -6.12 18.13
C GLU A 48 27.35 -7.52 18.46
N GLU A 49 26.08 -7.67 18.89
CA GLU A 49 25.46 -8.98 19.13
C GLU A 49 23.94 -8.90 18.82
N GLU A 50 23.38 -9.94 18.20
CA GLU A 50 21.92 -10.14 18.17
C GLU A 50 21.45 -10.25 19.62
N GLN A 51 20.67 -9.27 20.09
CA GLN A 51 20.16 -9.34 21.45
C GLN A 51 19.24 -10.55 21.55
N ASP A 52 19.56 -11.45 22.47
CA ASP A 52 18.66 -12.54 22.83
C ASP A 52 17.42 -11.91 23.50
N TYR A 53 16.35 -11.78 22.71
CA TYR A 53 15.07 -11.25 23.15
C TYR A 53 14.38 -12.14 24.18
N ARG A 54 14.95 -13.33 24.49
CA ARG A 54 14.49 -14.26 25.51
C ARG A 54 12.97 -14.39 25.49
N TYR A 55 12.41 -14.74 24.34
CA TYR A 55 10.97 -14.91 24.18
C TYR A 55 10.47 -15.95 25.19
N PHE A 56 9.54 -15.55 26.04
CA PHE A 56 8.77 -16.45 26.91
C PHE A 56 7.29 -16.09 26.82
N PRO A 57 6.38 -17.06 27.03
CA PRO A 57 4.95 -16.78 27.07
C PRO A 57 4.63 -15.78 28.17
N GLU A 58 3.88 -14.73 27.84
CA GLU A 58 3.38 -13.78 28.83
C GLU A 58 2.50 -14.53 29.85
N ALA A 59 2.83 -14.42 31.14
CA ALA A 59 2.15 -15.16 32.20
C ALA A 59 0.82 -14.51 32.58
N ASP A 60 0.73 -13.18 32.40
CA ASP A 60 -0.45 -12.39 32.78
C ASP A 60 -1.53 -12.39 31.70
N ILE A 61 -1.19 -12.78 30.46
CA ILE A 61 -2.12 -12.77 29.32
C ILE A 61 -2.45 -14.21 28.94
N PRO A 62 -3.68 -14.69 29.19
CA PRO A 62 -4.09 -16.01 28.72
C PRO A 62 -4.05 -16.06 27.19
N PRO A 63 -3.82 -17.24 26.58
CA PRO A 63 -3.82 -17.40 25.14
C PRO A 63 -5.11 -16.86 24.51
N ILE A 64 -4.97 -16.03 23.47
CA ILE A 64 -6.10 -15.52 22.71
C ILE A 64 -6.59 -16.64 21.79
N ILE A 65 -7.74 -17.24 22.14
CA ILE A 65 -8.39 -18.25 21.31
C ILE A 65 -9.32 -17.55 20.32
N ILE A 66 -8.96 -17.62 19.04
CA ILE A 66 -9.79 -17.12 17.95
C ILE A 66 -10.64 -18.29 17.42
N THR A 67 -11.95 -18.21 17.60
CA THR A 67 -12.88 -19.27 17.16
C THR A 67 -13.21 -19.15 15.67
N ASP A 68 -13.55 -20.27 15.03
CA ASP A 68 -13.96 -20.28 13.62
C ASP A 68 -15.20 -19.42 13.37
N ASP A 69 -16.18 -19.45 14.28
CA ASP A 69 -17.37 -18.58 14.24
C ASP A 69 -16.99 -17.09 14.26
N TYR A 70 -15.97 -16.71 15.05
CA TYR A 70 -15.48 -15.33 15.08
C TYR A 70 -14.81 -14.93 13.75
N ILE A 71 -13.99 -15.83 13.18
CA ILE A 71 -13.37 -15.62 11.87
C ILE A 71 -14.44 -15.46 10.79
N GLU A 72 -15.43 -16.35 10.76
CA GLU A 72 -16.53 -16.29 9.80
C GLU A 72 -17.34 -14.99 9.93
N LYS A 73 -17.62 -14.54 11.15
CA LYS A 73 -18.33 -13.29 11.40
C LYS A 73 -17.55 -12.08 10.86
N ILE A 74 -16.22 -12.06 11.01
CA ILE A 74 -15.39 -11.00 10.45
C ILE A 74 -15.34 -11.10 8.93
N ALA A 75 -15.13 -12.30 8.38
CA ALA A 75 -15.08 -12.53 6.94
C ALA A 75 -16.38 -12.06 6.26
N LYS A 76 -17.56 -12.36 6.84
CA LYS A 76 -18.86 -11.91 6.34
C LYS A 76 -19.06 -10.39 6.39
N ARG A 77 -18.32 -9.67 7.25
CA ARG A 77 -18.37 -8.20 7.36
C ARG A 77 -17.28 -7.49 6.56
N MET A 78 -16.31 -8.23 6.04
CA MET A 78 -15.20 -7.68 5.30
C MET A 78 -15.73 -7.09 3.99
N PRO A 79 -15.43 -5.81 3.69
CA PRO A 79 -15.79 -5.24 2.40
C PRO A 79 -15.00 -5.94 1.28
N GLU A 80 -15.54 -5.87 0.07
CA GLU A 80 -14.86 -6.33 -1.15
C GLU A 80 -13.44 -5.76 -1.23
N LEU A 81 -12.45 -6.61 -1.52
CA LEU A 81 -11.07 -6.19 -1.62
C LEU A 81 -10.87 -5.31 -2.87
N PRO A 82 -9.92 -4.36 -2.86
CA PRO A 82 -9.64 -3.50 -4.01
C PRO A 82 -9.43 -4.27 -5.33
N ASP A 83 -8.64 -5.34 -5.30
CA ASP A 83 -8.33 -6.12 -6.50
C ASP A 83 -9.55 -6.86 -7.05
N GLU A 84 -10.41 -7.36 -6.17
CA GLU A 84 -11.67 -8.01 -6.55
C GLU A 84 -12.62 -7.00 -7.17
N ARG A 85 -12.72 -5.82 -6.56
CA ARG A 85 -13.57 -4.72 -7.05
C ARG A 85 -13.12 -4.19 -8.40
N ILE A 86 -11.80 -4.09 -8.64
CA ILE A 86 -11.25 -3.71 -9.95
C ILE A 86 -11.64 -4.74 -11.01
N LYS A 87 -11.54 -6.04 -10.71
CA LYS A 87 -11.96 -7.11 -11.63
C LYS A 87 -13.47 -7.06 -11.88
N ARG A 88 -14.26 -6.82 -10.84
CA ARG A 88 -15.72 -6.65 -10.96
C ARG A 88 -16.08 -5.45 -11.83
N PHE A 89 -15.43 -4.31 -11.65
CA PHE A 89 -15.68 -3.11 -12.46
C PHE A 89 -15.35 -3.31 -13.93
N GLN A 90 -14.29 -4.06 -14.25
CA GLN A 90 -14.00 -4.45 -15.63
C GLN A 90 -15.08 -5.35 -16.22
N LYS A 91 -15.54 -6.35 -15.45
CA LYS A 91 -16.52 -7.34 -15.91
C LYS A 91 -17.93 -6.77 -16.04
N GLU A 92 -18.41 -6.06 -15.01
CA GLU A 92 -19.80 -5.57 -14.90
C GLU A 92 -20.01 -4.23 -15.60
N TYR A 93 -19.02 -3.34 -15.54
CA TYR A 93 -19.14 -1.98 -16.09
C TYR A 93 -18.31 -1.78 -17.37
N GLY A 94 -17.55 -2.79 -17.80
CA GLY A 94 -16.74 -2.76 -19.02
C GLY A 94 -15.61 -1.74 -18.97
N LEU A 95 -15.20 -1.29 -17.78
CA LEU A 95 -14.17 -0.28 -17.61
C LEU A 95 -12.79 -0.84 -17.96
N PRO A 96 -11.88 -0.05 -18.55
CA PRO A 96 -10.46 -0.40 -18.63
C PRO A 96 -9.85 -0.60 -17.23
N GLN A 97 -8.82 -1.45 -17.13
CA GLN A 97 -8.07 -1.69 -15.88
C GLN A 97 -7.63 -0.38 -15.21
N TYR A 98 -7.14 0.59 -16.00
CA TYR A 98 -6.69 1.88 -15.49
C TYR A 98 -7.83 2.64 -14.80
N ASP A 99 -8.95 2.87 -15.48
CA ASP A 99 -10.10 3.61 -14.92
C ASP A 99 -10.66 2.92 -13.67
N ALA A 100 -10.77 1.59 -13.71
CA ALA A 100 -11.21 0.80 -12.56
C ALA A 100 -10.26 0.97 -11.36
N SER A 101 -8.94 0.95 -11.59
CA SER A 101 -7.95 1.15 -10.53
C SER A 101 -8.01 2.55 -9.92
N VAL A 102 -8.25 3.58 -10.74
CA VAL A 102 -8.40 4.97 -10.26
C VAL A 102 -9.64 5.09 -9.38
N LEU A 103 -10.78 4.53 -9.81
CA LEU A 103 -12.02 4.58 -9.02
C LEU A 103 -11.90 3.81 -7.71
N VAL A 104 -11.20 2.68 -7.70
CA VAL A 104 -11.01 1.82 -6.52
C VAL A 104 -9.88 2.28 -5.60
N SER A 105 -9.08 3.27 -6.01
CA SER A 105 -8.02 3.87 -5.16
C SER A 105 -8.51 4.35 -3.79
N ASN A 106 -9.80 4.68 -3.68
CA ASN A 106 -10.45 5.00 -2.43
C ASN A 106 -11.85 4.36 -2.39
N LYS A 107 -12.16 3.63 -1.31
CA LYS A 107 -13.47 3.00 -1.11
C LYS A 107 -14.64 3.97 -1.33
N LYS A 108 -14.56 5.19 -0.79
CA LYS A 108 -15.64 6.19 -0.93
C LYS A 108 -15.85 6.62 -2.36
N LEU A 109 -14.78 6.72 -3.15
CA LEU A 109 -14.85 7.08 -4.57
C LEU A 109 -15.51 5.96 -5.39
N ALA A 110 -15.14 4.71 -5.10
CA ALA A 110 -15.74 3.55 -5.74
C ALA A 110 -17.23 3.41 -5.36
N ASP A 111 -17.58 3.62 -4.09
CA ASP A 111 -18.97 3.58 -3.62
C ASP A 111 -19.79 4.67 -4.33
N PHE A 112 -19.25 5.89 -4.42
CA PHE A 112 -19.87 7.01 -5.12
C PHE A 112 -20.08 6.73 -6.61
N PHE A 113 -19.11 6.11 -7.29
CA PHE A 113 -19.26 5.71 -8.68
C PHE A 113 -20.42 4.71 -8.87
N GLU A 114 -20.49 3.66 -8.04
CA GLU A 114 -21.56 2.68 -8.15
C GLU A 114 -22.94 3.28 -7.86
N GLU A 115 -23.05 4.17 -6.87
CA GLU A 115 -24.28 4.92 -6.60
C GLU A 115 -24.67 5.81 -7.79
N ALA A 116 -23.72 6.53 -8.36
CA ALA A 116 -23.96 7.39 -9.53
C ALA A 116 -24.40 6.58 -10.76
N VAL A 117 -23.82 5.40 -11.00
CA VAL A 117 -24.23 4.49 -12.07
C VAL A 117 -25.66 4.00 -11.85
N LYS A 118 -26.00 3.58 -10.61
CA LYS A 118 -27.35 3.14 -10.25
C LYS A 118 -28.40 4.24 -10.47
N LEU A 119 -28.09 5.48 -10.09
CA LEU A 119 -29.00 6.63 -10.23
C LEU A 119 -29.14 7.09 -11.70
N TYR A 120 -28.05 7.07 -12.45
CA TYR A 120 -28.06 7.52 -13.85
C TYR A 120 -28.79 6.53 -14.77
N GLY A 121 -28.69 5.22 -14.51
CA GLY A 121 -29.31 4.17 -15.31
C GLY A 121 -28.79 4.04 -16.75
N GLY A 122 -27.75 4.80 -17.10
CA GLY A 122 -27.13 4.82 -18.43
C GLY A 122 -25.74 4.18 -18.46
N ASN A 123 -24.93 4.59 -19.44
CA ASN A 123 -23.61 3.99 -19.69
C ASN A 123 -22.61 4.25 -18.53
N PRO A 124 -22.13 3.22 -17.82
CA PRO A 124 -21.18 3.37 -16.71
C PRO A 124 -19.87 4.05 -17.10
N LYS A 125 -19.39 3.88 -18.34
CA LYS A 125 -18.16 4.51 -18.83
C LYS A 125 -18.25 6.04 -18.84
N LYS A 126 -19.43 6.60 -19.13
CA LYS A 126 -19.62 8.05 -19.09
C LYS A 126 -19.51 8.58 -17.68
N VAL A 127 -20.09 7.86 -16.71
CA VAL A 127 -20.01 8.21 -15.29
C VAL A 127 -18.55 8.14 -14.80
N ALA A 128 -17.83 7.08 -15.16
CA ALA A 128 -16.40 6.94 -14.85
C ALA A 128 -15.58 8.11 -15.42
N ASN A 129 -15.79 8.46 -16.69
CA ASN A 129 -15.08 9.57 -17.34
C ASN A 129 -15.32 10.92 -16.65
N VAL A 130 -16.57 11.23 -16.28
CA VAL A 130 -16.90 12.48 -15.59
C VAL A 130 -16.27 12.51 -14.20
N ILE A 131 -16.33 11.40 -13.47
CA ILE A 131 -15.71 11.31 -12.14
C ILE A 131 -14.19 11.50 -12.24
N ILE A 132 -13.54 10.79 -13.15
CA ILE A 132 -12.08 10.80 -13.29
C ILE A 132 -11.57 12.14 -13.83
N ASN A 133 -12.16 12.65 -14.91
CA ASN A 133 -11.62 13.81 -15.62
C ASN A 133 -12.10 15.15 -15.05
N ASP A 134 -13.35 15.22 -14.57
CA ASP A 134 -13.93 16.48 -14.07
C ASP A 134 -13.88 16.55 -12.55
N PHE A 135 -14.48 15.57 -11.87
CA PHE A 135 -14.64 15.63 -10.41
C PHE A 135 -13.29 15.52 -9.67
N LEU A 136 -12.46 14.52 -10.00
CA LEU A 136 -11.15 14.38 -9.36
C LEU A 136 -10.24 15.56 -9.68
N ARG A 137 -10.28 16.07 -10.91
CA ARG A 137 -9.52 17.25 -11.31
C ARG A 137 -9.94 18.48 -10.50
N TRP A 138 -11.24 18.76 -10.41
CA TRP A 138 -11.76 19.87 -9.61
C TRP A 138 -11.38 19.75 -8.14
N ARG A 139 -11.53 18.57 -7.54
CA ARG A 139 -11.16 18.30 -6.15
C ARG A 139 -9.67 18.58 -5.91
N ASN A 140 -8.81 18.14 -6.83
CA ASN A 140 -7.37 18.32 -6.71
C ASN A 140 -6.92 19.78 -6.95
N HIS A 141 -7.72 20.63 -7.59
CA HIS A 141 -7.44 22.06 -7.78
C HIS A 141 -7.89 22.95 -6.60
N LYS A 142 -8.82 22.47 -5.76
CA LYS A 142 -9.30 23.20 -4.57
C LYS A 142 -8.44 22.99 -3.32
N HIS A 143 -7.42 22.15 -3.41
CA HIS A 143 -6.39 21.93 -2.40
C HIS A 143 -5.02 22.30 -2.98
#